data_AF-A0A967AKT0-F1
#
_entry.id   AF-A0A967AKT0-F1
#
_cell.length_a   1.000
_cell.length_b   1.000
_cell.length_c   1.000
_cell.angle_alpha   90.00
_cell.angle_beta   90.00
_cell.angle_gamma   90.00
#
_symmetry.space_group_name_H-M   'P 1'
#
loop_
_entity.id
_entity.type
_entity.pdbx_description
1 polymer ?
#
loop_
_entity_poly.entity_id
_entity_poly.type
_entity_poly.pdbx_seq_one_letter_code
_entity_poly.pdbx_strand_id
1 'polypeptide(L)' 'MVTKADIIKLVHGRVNHVLLVAQASLPGSQFQAFRTLVLNEFGRSGLERELERLENLERSEERDGEGRNT' A
#
# COMPACT_ATOMS: atom_id res chain seq x y z
N MET A 1 -7.18 -15.90 5.81
CA MET A 1 -7.43 -14.64 5.11
C MET A 1 -6.15 -13.84 5.07
N VAL A 2 -5.82 -13.24 3.94
CA VAL A 2 -4.72 -12.27 3.84
C VAL A 2 -5.29 -10.92 4.29
N THR A 3 -4.60 -10.21 5.19
CA THR A 3 -5.06 -8.90 5.69
C THR A 3 -4.29 -7.75 5.04
N LYS A 4 -4.83 -6.53 5.02
CA LYS A 4 -4.06 -5.32 4.65
C LYS A 4 -2.73 -5.22 5.38
N ALA A 5 -2.70 -5.55 6.68
CA ALA A 5 -1.48 -5.50 7.48
C ALA A 5 -0.39 -6.44 6.95
N ASP A 6 -0.75 -7.64 6.49
CA ASP A 6 0.18 -8.61 5.91
C ASP A 6 0.79 -8.08 4.60
N ILE A 7 -0.05 -7.49 3.73
CA ILE A 7 0.37 -6.92 2.45
C ILE A 7 1.32 -5.74 2.68
N ILE A 8 0.96 -4.82 3.57
CA ILE A 8 1.77 -3.64 3.87
C ILE A 8 3.14 -4.01 4.43
N LYS A 9 3.19 -5.00 5.32
CA LYS A 9 4.46 -5.50 5.87
C LYS A 9 5.40 -6.02 4.78
N LEU A 10 4.87 -6.76 3.80
CA LEU A 10 5.66 -7.28 2.68
C LEU A 10 6.15 -6.15 1.76
N VAL A 11 5.29 -5.17 1.48
CA VAL A 11 5.62 -4.03 0.62
C VAL A 11 6.68 -3.15 1.28
N HIS A 12 6.54 -2.80 2.56
CA HIS A 12 7.51 -1.99 3.28
C HIS A 12 8.91 -2.63 3.29
N GLY A 13 8.99 -3.96 3.45
CA GLY A 13 10.26 -4.69 3.33
C GLY A 13 10.94 -4.50 1.97
N ARG A 14 10.17 -4.54 0.88
CA ARG A 14 10.68 -4.32 -0.48
C ARG A 14 11.04 -2.87 -0.74
N VAL A 15 10.22 -1.93 -0.27
CA VAL A 15 10.48 -0.48 -0.38
C VAL A 15 11.81 -0.12 0.26
N ASN A 16 12.13 -0.66 1.44
CA ASN A 16 13.42 -0.41 2.09
C ASN A 16 14.60 -0.87 1.22
N HIS A 17 14.48 -2.03 0.58
CA HIS A 17 15.53 -2.54 -0.31
C HIS A 17 15.70 -1.64 -1.55
N VAL A 18 14.60 -1.20 -2.15
CA VAL A 18 14.63 -0.27 -3.30
C VAL A 18 15.26 1.07 -2.91
N LEU A 19 14.88 1.62 -1.75
CA LEU A 19 15.46 2.87 -1.24
C LEU A 19 16.96 2.74 -0.96
N LEU A 20 17.41 1.60 -0.44
CA LEU A 20 18.82 1.33 -0.20
C LEU A 20 19.63 1.35 -1.51
N VAL A 21 19.15 0.63 -2.53
CA VAL A 21 19.81 0.61 -3.85
C VAL A 21 19.81 2.01 -4.48
N ALA A 22 18.69 2.74 -4.38
CA ALA A 22 18.58 4.10 -4.89
C ALA A 22 19.54 5.06 -4.18
N GLN A 23 19.72 4.93 -2.85
CA GLN A 23 20.66 5.74 -2.09
C GLN A 23 22.11 5.52 -2.54
N ALA A 24 22.48 4.28 -2.89
CA ALA A 24 23.81 3.96 -3.39
C ALA A 24 24.05 4.45 -4.83
N SER A 25 22.98 4.67 -5.59
CA SER A 25 23.06 4.90 -7.04
C SER A 25 22.77 6.35 -7.45
N LEU A 26 22.13 7.14 -6.59
CA LEU A 26 21.64 8.48 -6.94
C LEU A 26 22.38 9.59 -6.18
N PRO A 27 22.60 10.76 -6.83
CA PRO A 27 22.97 11.98 -6.14
C PRO A 27 21.94 12.36 -5.06
N GLY A 28 22.40 13.00 -3.98
CA GLY A 28 21.57 13.26 -2.80
C GLY A 28 20.24 13.98 -3.09
N SER A 29 20.22 14.98 -3.98
CA SER A 29 18.98 15.68 -4.36
C SER A 29 17.99 14.75 -5.09
N GLN A 30 18.49 13.88 -5.97
CA GLN A 30 17.69 12.92 -6.72
C GLN A 30 17.17 11.81 -5.80
N PHE A 31 18.00 11.34 -4.85
CA PHE A 31 17.56 10.37 -3.85
C PHE A 31 16.43 10.92 -2.98
N GLN A 32 16.50 12.18 -2.53
CA GLN A 32 15.42 12.77 -1.73
C GLN A 32 14.10 12.86 -2.48
N ALA A 33 14.14 13.28 -3.76
CA ALA A 33 12.96 13.29 -4.61
C ALA A 33 12.40 11.87 -4.81
N PHE A 34 13.27 10.90 -5.13
CA PHE A 34 12.89 9.51 -5.32
C PHE A 34 12.29 8.89 -4.05
N ARG A 35 12.92 9.10 -2.89
CA ARG A 35 12.42 8.63 -1.60
C ARG A 35 11.03 9.17 -1.30
N THR A 36 10.82 10.46 -1.53
CA THR A 36 9.52 11.11 -1.31
C THR A 36 8.44 10.48 -2.19
N LEU A 37 8.74 10.29 -3.49
CA LEU A 37 7.83 9.64 -4.42
C LEU A 37 7.47 8.22 -3.98
N VAL A 38 8.47 7.40 -3.66
CA VAL A 38 8.26 6.01 -3.23
C VAL A 38 7.43 5.94 -1.95
N LEU A 39 7.71 6.79 -0.96
CA LEU A 39 6.94 6.78 0.29
C LEU A 39 5.50 7.28 0.11
N ASN A 40 5.26 8.22 -0.82
CA ASN A 40 3.91 8.68 -1.13
C ASN A 40 3.09 7.59 -1.84
N GLU A 41 3.73 6.85 -2.75
CA GLU A 41 3.10 5.78 -3.54
C GLU A 41 2.77 4.56 -2.68
N PHE A 42 3.71 4.12 -1.84
CA PHE A 42 3.55 2.89 -1.03
C PHE A 42 3.12 3.15 0.42
N GLY A 43 2.89 4.40 0.80
CA GLY A 43 2.45 4.79 2.13
C GLY A 43 0.94 5.05 2.21
N ARG A 44 0.55 5.84 3.21
CA ARG A 44 -0.85 6.17 3.55
C ARG A 44 -1.63 6.84 2.43
N SER A 45 -0.99 7.61 1.56
CA SER A 45 -1.66 8.34 0.47
C SER A 45 -1.93 7.49 -0.76
N GLY A 46 -1.14 6.44 -0.99
CA GLY A 46 -1.24 5.56 -2.16
C GLY A 46 -1.77 4.18 -1.78
N LEU A 47 -0.92 3.16 -1.86
CA LEU A 47 -1.31 1.76 -1.74
C LEU A 47 -2.10 1.43 -0.46
N GLU A 48 -1.72 1.98 0.70
CA GLU A 48 -2.44 1.70 1.96
C GLU A 48 -3.91 2.14 1.90
N ARG A 49 -4.19 3.24 1.20
CA ARG A 49 -5.54 3.77 1.01
C ARG A 49 -6.32 2.96 -0.01
N GLU A 50 -5.67 2.47 -1.06
CA GLU A 50 -6.31 1.62 -2.06
C GLU A 50 -6.71 0.27 -1.46
N LEU A 51 -5.84 -0.35 -0.65
CA LEU A 51 -6.17 -1.58 0.08
C LEU A 51 -7.34 -1.36 1.05
N GLU A 52 -7.38 -0.22 1.75
CA GLU A 52 -8.52 0.11 2.62
C GLU A 52 -9.83 0.24 1.86
N ARG A 53 -9.81 0.78 0.64
CA ARG A 53 -10.99 0.83 -0.21
C ARG A 53 -11.43 -0.57 -0.63
N LEU A 54 -10.50 -1.45 -0.99
CA LEU A 54 -10.81 -2.83 -1.36
C LEU A 54 -11.46 -3.60 -0.20
N GLU A 55 -10.89 -3.53 1.00
CA GLU A 55 -11.47 -4.15 2.20
C GLU A 55 -12.89 -3.62 2.51
N ASN A 56 -13.15 -2.33 2.25
CA ASN A 56 -14.47 -1.73 2.45
C ASN A 56 -15.49 -2.09 1.35
N LEU A 57 -15.03 -2.35 0.12
CA LEU A 57 -15.87 -2.83 -0.97
C LEU A 57 -16.34 -4.25 -0.69
N GLU A 58 -15.43 -5.16 -0.34
CA GLU A 58 -15.78 -6.55 0.03
C GLU A 58 -16.83 -6.59 1.15
N ARG A 59 -16.65 -5.77 2.20
CA ARG A 59 -17.60 -5.65 3.29
C ARG A 59 -18.96 -5.07 2.89
N SER A 60 -19.04 -4.33 1.79
CA SER A 60 -20.31 -3.74 1.33
C SER A 60 -21.09 -4.73 0.48
N GLU A 61 -20.42 -5.54 -0.34
CA GLU A 61 -21.04 -6.62 -1.11
C GLU A 61 -21.61 -7.75 -0.22
N GLU A 62 -20.94 -8.09 0.89
CA GLU A 62 -21.47 -9.07 1.86
C GLU A 62 -22.81 -8.64 2.48
N ARG A 63 -23.02 -7.33 2.69
CA ARG A 63 -24.25 -6.80 3.33
C ARG A 63 -25.46 -6.76 2.39
N ASP A 64 -25.23 -6.72 1.07
CA ASP A 64 -26.31 -6.68 0.08
C ASP A 64 -26.84 -8.09 -0.30
N GLY A 65 -26.14 -9.15 0.09
CA GLY A 65 -26.54 -10.55 -0.15
C GLY A 65 -27.53 -11.13 0.86
N GLU A 66 -27.65 -10.55 2.05
CA GLU A 66 -28.37 -11.15 3.18
C GLU A 66 -29.85 -10.72 3.30
N GLY A 67 -30.29 -9.76 2.48
CA GLY A 67 -31.62 -9.13 2.57
C GLY A 67 -32.74 -9.72 1.71
N ARG A 68 -32.58 -10.89 1.07
CA ARG A 68 -33.55 -11.43 0.10
C ARG A 68 -34.21 -12.76 0.47
N ASN A 69 -34.22 -13.14 1.74
CA ASN A 69 -34.96 -14.32 2.20
C ASN A 69 -35.77 -14.01 3.47
N THR A 70 -37.00 -13.50 3.30
CA THR A 70 -38.22 -13.83 4.07
C THR A 70 -39.39 -13.01 3.52
#